data_AF-A0A1V6C7B4-F1
#
_entry.id   AF-A0A1V6C7B4-F1
#
_cell.length_a   1.000
_cell.length_b   1.000
_cell.length_c   1.000
_cell.angle_alpha   90.00
_cell.angle_beta   90.00
_cell.angle_gamma   90.00
#
_symmetry.space_group_name_H-M   'P 1'
#
loop_
_entity.id
_entity.type
_entity.pdbx_description
1 polymer ?
#
loop_
_entity_poly.entity_id
_entity_poly.type
_entity_poly.pdbx_seq_one_letter_code
_entity_poly.pdbx_strand_id
1 'polypeptide(L)' 'MDEIRNEIMNIEKSAEKLKTLAKDNNAIRKNAEIILTFLYILKFITPATD' A
#
# COMPACT_ATOMS: atom_id res chain seq x y z
N MET A 1 7.24 4.25 -16.55
CA MET A 1 6.79 4.62 -15.19
C MET A 1 5.54 3.84 -14.79
N ASP A 2 4.73 3.41 -15.74
CA ASP A 2 3.52 2.61 -15.49
C ASP A 2 3.78 1.30 -14.74
N GLU A 3 4.87 0.59 -15.06
CA GLU A 3 5.24 -0.65 -14.35
C GLU A 3 5.48 -0.42 -12.84
N ILE A 4 6.17 0.67 -12.49
CA ILE A 4 6.42 1.06 -11.10
C ILE A 4 5.09 1.42 -10.42
N ARG A 5 4.21 2.17 -11.11
CA ARG A 5 2.89 2.52 -10.59
C ARG A 5 2.02 1.29 -10.37
N ASN A 6 2.03 0.34 -11.31
CA ASN A 6 1.30 -0.93 -11.18
C ASN A 6 1.78 -1.71 -9.95
N GLU A 7 3.09 -1.75 -9.71
CA GLU A 7 3.61 -2.42 -8.53
C GLU A 7 3.22 -1.71 -7.22
N ILE A 8 3.25 -0.38 -7.19
CA ILE A 8 2.75 0.40 -6.04
C ILE A 8 1.27 0.06 -5.76
N MET A 9 0.43 -0.07 -6.79
CA MET A 9 -0.98 -0.46 -6.64
C MET A 9 -1.15 -1.90 -6.14
N ASN A 10 -0.29 -2.83 -6.59
CA ASN A 10 -0.30 -4.22 -6.12
C ASN A 10 0.06 -4.33 -4.63
N ILE A 11 1.06 -3.57 -4.20
CA ILE A 11 1.47 -3.52 -2.79
C ILE A 11 0.36 -2.88 -1.95
N GLU A 12 -0.30 -1.82 -2.43
CA GLU A 12 -1.45 -1.20 -1.76
C GLU A 12 -2.57 -2.20 -1.51
N LYS A 13 -2.98 -2.93 -2.56
CA LYS A 13 -4.02 -3.97 -2.45
C LYS A 13 -3.61 -5.06 -1.45
N SER A 14 -2.34 -5.43 -1.42
CA SER A 14 -1.81 -6.43 -0.49
C SER A 14 -1.79 -5.93 0.95
N ALA A 15 -1.43 -4.66 1.17
CA ALA A 15 -1.43 -4.03 2.49
C ALA A 15 -2.85 -3.86 3.05
N GLU A 16 -3.82 -3.45 2.23
CA GLU A 16 -5.25 -3.41 2.63
C GLU A 16 -5.77 -4.81 3.00
N LYS A 17 -5.39 -5.84 2.23
CA LYS A 17 -5.73 -7.23 2.54
C LYS A 17 -5.09 -7.68 3.86
N LEU A 18 -3.83 -7.36 4.09
CA LEU A 18 -3.11 -7.69 5.33
C LEU A 18 -3.78 -7.02 6.54
N LYS A 19 -4.12 -5.74 6.44
CA LYS A 19 -4.87 -4.99 7.46
C LYS A 19 -6.20 -5.66 7.79
N THR A 20 -6.92 -6.13 6.76
CA THR A 20 -8.23 -6.80 6.91
C THR A 20 -8.12 -8.21 7.49
N LEU A 21 -7.04 -8.95 7.20
CA LEU A 21 -6.80 -10.29 7.75
C LEU A 21 -6.30 -10.23 9.20
N ALA A 22 -5.61 -9.15 9.57
CA ALA A 22 -4.98 -8.97 10.87
C ALA A 22 -5.89 -8.28 11.92
N LYS A 23 -7.22 -8.41 11.85
CA LYS A 23 -8.15 -7.72 12.77
C LYS A 23 -7.81 -7.94 14.24
N ASP A 24 -7.40 -9.17 14.57
CA ASP A 24 -7.09 -9.60 15.93
C ASP A 24 -5.60 -9.48 16.29
N ASN A 25 -4.76 -9.00 15.34
CA ASN A 25 -3.34 -8.79 15.56
C ASN A 25 -2.98 -7.30 15.34
N ASN A 26 -2.98 -6.55 16.45
CA ASN A 26 -2.71 -5.11 16.44
C ASN A 26 -1.34 -4.75 15.84
N ALA A 27 -0.30 -5.57 16.06
CA ALA A 27 1.03 -5.30 15.54
C ALA A 27 1.05 -5.40 14.00
N ILE A 28 0.46 -6.46 13.44
CA ILE A 28 0.38 -6.61 11.98
C ILE A 28 -0.49 -5.51 11.37
N ARG A 29 -1.64 -5.18 11.99
CA ARG A 29 -2.52 -4.10 11.53
C ARG A 29 -1.78 -2.76 11.45
N LYS A 30 -1.04 -2.38 12.50
CA LYS A 30 -0.26 -1.13 12.51
C LYS A 30 0.83 -1.12 11.43
N ASN A 31 1.51 -2.24 11.20
CA ASN A 31 2.50 -2.33 10.13
C ASN A 31 1.85 -2.18 8.74
N ALA A 32 0.68 -2.77 8.53
CA ALA A 32 -0.08 -2.58 7.28
C ALA A 32 -0.46 -1.10 7.06
N GLU A 33 -0.87 -0.38 8.11
CA GLU A 33 -1.17 1.06 8.05
C GLU A 33 0.07 1.91 7.74
N ILE A 34 1.23 1.56 8.31
CA ILE A 34 2.50 2.23 7.99
C ILE A 34 2.84 2.05 6.51
N ILE A 35 2.71 0.83 5.98
CA ILE A 35 2.94 0.55 4.56
C ILE A 35 2.01 1.39 3.68
N LEU A 36 0.71 1.44 4.00
CA LEU A 36 -0.26 2.27 3.27
C LEU A 36 0.12 3.76 3.26
N THR A 37 0.66 4.27 4.37
CA THR A 37 1.17 5.64 4.47
C THR A 37 2.34 5.87 3.51
N PHE A 38 3.29 4.95 3.44
CA PHE A 38 4.40 5.05 2.49
C PHE A 38 3.93 4.97 1.03
N LEU A 39 2.97 4.10 0.73
CA LEU A 39 2.41 3.97 -0.61
C LEU A 39 1.68 5.23 -1.08
N TYR A 40 1.07 5.99 -0.17
CA TYR A 40 0.51 7.30 -0.49
C TYR A 40 1.58 8.25 -1.07
N ILE A 41 2.75 8.32 -0.42
CA ILE A 41 3.88 9.13 -0.89
C ILE A 41 4.38 8.61 -2.24
N LEU A 42 4.52 7.29 -2.39
CA LEU A 42 4.97 6.69 -3.65
C LEU A 42 4.02 7.01 -4.80
N LYS A 43 2.70 6.85 -4.61
CA LYS A 43 1.69 7.21 -5.61
C LYS A 43 1.73 8.69 -6.02
N PHE A 44 2.05 9.57 -5.07
CA PHE A 44 2.18 11.00 -5.32
C PHE A 44 3.38 11.32 -6.21
N ILE A 45 4.54 10.72 -5.96
CA ILE A 45 5.77 10.95 -6.76
C ILE A 45 5.80 10.14 -8.05
N THR A 46 4.90 9.16 -8.23
CA THR A 46 4.72 8.40 -9.47
C THR A 46 3.33 8.62 -10.05
N PRO A 47 2.98 9.84 -10.52
CA PRO A 47 1.64 10.14 -11.03
C PRO A 47 1.24 9.21 -12.19
N ALA A 48 -0.06 9.04 -12.41
CA ALA A 48 -0.53 8.35 -13.61
C ALA A 48 -0.10 9.20 -14.81
N THR A 49 0.56 8.59 -15.77
CA THR A 49 0.70 9.17 -17.10
C THR A 49 -0.65 9.04 -17.80
N ASP A 50 -1.14 10.15 -18.35
CA ASP A 50 -2.32 10.16 -19.24
C ASP A 50 -2.11 9.26 -20.46
#